data_AF-A0A660SHW3-F1
#
_entry.id   AF-A0A660SHW3-F1
#
_cell.length_a   1.000
_cell.length_b   1.000
_cell.length_c   1.000
_cell.angle_alpha   90.00
_cell.angle_beta   90.00
_cell.angle_gamma   90.00
#
_symmetry.space_group_name_H-M   'P 1'
#
loop_
_entity.id
_entity.type
_entity.pdbx_description
1 polymer ?
#
loop_
_entity_poly.entity_id
_entity_poly.type
_entity_poly.pdbx_seq_one_letter_code
_entity_poly.pdbx_strand_id
1 'polypeptide(L)'
;MRVNIPVELIFTIAVLVLAVSLILYGLIIKRLLVLIRKGSIWLFPLISAAILIIQLLIHSYRMISYFPRLGTAGRFDFFPLIVGSFSLGRWEAFLFLIAGILSVVTGFLYYHWSTR
;
A
#
# COMPACT_ATOMS: atom_id res chain seq x y z
N MET A 1 9.00 -22.77 -0.12
CA MET A 1 9.05 -21.88 -1.31
C MET A 1 10.29 -21.02 -1.23
N ARG A 2 11.02 -20.80 -2.33
CA ARG A 2 12.20 -19.92 -2.31
C ARG A 2 11.77 -18.47 -2.58
N VAL A 3 12.27 -17.53 -1.78
CA VAL A 3 12.07 -16.10 -2.03
C VAL A 3 12.80 -15.71 -3.30
N ASN A 4 12.09 -15.10 -4.25
CA ASN A 4 12.70 -14.54 -5.45
C ASN A 4 13.11 -13.09 -5.18
N ILE A 5 14.34 -12.91 -4.68
CA ILE A 5 14.88 -11.60 -4.26
C ILE A 5 14.69 -10.51 -5.33
N PRO A 6 14.99 -10.75 -6.63
CA PRO A 6 14.68 -9.77 -7.69
C PRO A 6 13.24 -9.29 -7.72
N VAL A 7 12.27 -10.21 -7.61
CA VAL A 7 10.84 -9.88 -7.65
C VAL A 7 10.44 -9.05 -6.44
N GLU A 8 10.93 -9.43 -5.25
CA GLU A 8 10.65 -8.69 -4.01
C GLU A 8 11.22 -7.27 -4.03
N LEU A 9 12.40 -7.10 -4.64
CA LEU A 9 13.01 -5.79 -4.80
C LEU A 9 12.20 -4.92 -5.77
N ILE A 10 11.78 -5.47 -6.91
CA ILE A 10 10.92 -4.77 -7.87
C ILE A 10 9.61 -4.35 -7.20
N PHE A 11 8.97 -5.26 -6.47
CA PHE A 11 7.74 -4.97 -5.74
C PHE A 11 7.94 -3.83 -4.73
N THR A 12 8.98 -3.93 -3.91
CA THR A 12 9.31 -2.90 -2.90
C THR A 12 9.53 -1.53 -3.52
N ILE A 13 10.32 -1.46 -4.60
CA ILE A 13 10.57 -0.21 -5.32
C ILE A 13 9.28 0.34 -5.92
N ALA A 14 8.44 -0.50 -6.53
CA ALA A 14 7.17 -0.07 -7.11
C ALA A 14 6.23 0.54 -6.05
N VAL A 15 6.13 -0.07 -4.86
CA VAL A 15 5.33 0.46 -3.76
C VAL A 15 5.87 1.80 -3.26
N LEU A 16 7.19 1.95 -3.13
CA LEU A 16 7.82 3.21 -2.72
C LEU A 16 7.58 4.32 -3.75
N VAL A 17 7.74 4.02 -5.04
CA VAL A 17 7.44 4.96 -6.13
C VAL A 17 5.97 5.38 -6.10
N LEU A 18 5.06 4.43 -5.89
CA LEU A 18 3.63 4.72 -5.75
C LEU A 18 3.35 5.61 -4.53
N ALA A 19 3.94 5.32 -3.37
CA ALA A 19 3.78 6.12 -2.17
C ALA A 19 4.28 7.56 -2.37
N VAL A 20 5.46 7.75 -2.97
CA VAL A 20 5.98 9.09 -3.32
C VAL A 20 5.04 9.80 -4.30
N SER A 21 4.53 9.08 -5.30
CA SER A 21 3.58 9.64 -6.27
C SER A 21 2.29 10.12 -5.60
N LEU A 22 1.78 9.38 -4.61
CA LEU A 22 0.61 9.77 -3.83
C LEU A 22 0.87 10.99 -2.93
N ILE A 23 2.09 11.12 -2.40
CA ILE A 23 2.49 12.34 -1.67
C ILE A 23 2.45 13.55 -2.59
N LEU A 24 3.10 13.46 -3.75
CA LEU A 24 3.10 14.53 -4.75
C LEU A 24 1.67 14.86 -5.20
N TYR A 25 0.86 13.83 -5.46
CA TYR A 25 -0.55 13.98 -5.82
C TYR A 25 -1.35 14.76 -4.77
N GLY A 26 -1.22 14.40 -3.48
CA GLY A 26 -1.84 15.14 -2.38
C GLY A 26 -1.39 16.61 -2.32
N LEU A 27 -0.09 16.87 -2.47
CA LEU A 27 0.46 18.23 -2.47
C LEU A 27 -0.04 19.07 -3.65
N ILE A 28 -0.19 18.48 -4.83
CA ILE A 28 -0.77 19.14 -6.01
C ILE A 28 -2.23 19.49 -5.75
N ILE A 29 -3.04 18.53 -5.29
CA ILE A 29 -4.45 18.76 -4.97
C ILE A 29 -4.60 19.84 -3.90
N LYS A 30 -3.74 19.85 -2.88
CA LYS A 30 -3.74 20.91 -1.85
C LYS A 30 -3.65 22.30 -2.47
N ARG A 31 -2.74 22.50 -3.43
CA ARG A 31 -2.57 23.79 -4.12
C ARG A 31 -3.79 24.14 -4.98
N LEU A 32 -4.35 23.16 -5.70
CA LEU A 32 -5.51 23.37 -6.57
C LEU A 32 -6.78 23.70 -5.77
N LEU A 33 -6.98 23.08 -4.60
CA LEU A 33 -8.13 23.33 -3.74
C LEU A 33 -8.22 24.76 -3.23
N VAL A 34 -7.07 25.43 -3.05
CA VAL A 34 -7.02 26.85 -2.67
C VAL A 34 -7.69 27.72 -3.75
N LEU A 35 -7.54 27.38 -5.03
CA LEU A 35 -8.10 28.13 -6.14
C LEU A 35 -9.64 28.04 -6.19
N ILE A 36 -10.19 26.87 -5.84
CA ILE A 36 -11.64 26.62 -5.86
C ILE A 36 -12.32 26.78 -4.48
N ARG A 37 -11.56 27.19 -3.45
CA ARG A 37 -12.04 27.41 -2.06
C ARG A 37 -12.79 26.21 -1.47
N LYS A 38 -12.29 24.98 -1.70
CA LYS A 38 -12.90 23.72 -1.20
C LYS A 38 -12.09 23.07 -0.08
N GLY A 39 -12.72 22.09 0.57
CA GLY A 39 -12.21 21.40 1.77
C GLY A 39 -11.00 20.49 1.54
N SER A 40 -10.48 19.91 2.63
CA SER A 40 -9.15 19.28 2.71
C SER A 40 -9.05 17.84 2.16
N ILE A 41 -9.61 17.55 0.99
CA ILE A 41 -9.50 16.20 0.37
C ILE A 41 -8.06 15.82 -0.01
N TRP A 42 -7.14 16.79 -0.05
CA TRP A 42 -5.70 16.56 -0.26
C TRP A 42 -5.04 15.65 0.80
N LEU A 43 -5.69 15.46 1.95
CA LEU A 43 -5.21 14.54 2.98
C LEU A 43 -5.38 13.07 2.58
N PHE A 44 -6.36 12.74 1.75
CA PHE A 44 -6.65 11.35 1.40
C PHE A 44 -5.47 10.67 0.69
N PRO A 45 -4.81 11.25 -0.34
CA PRO A 45 -3.62 10.65 -0.94
C PRO A 45 -2.44 10.54 0.02
N LEU A 46 -2.31 11.47 0.98
CA LEU A 46 -1.26 11.39 2.00
C LEU A 46 -1.49 10.22 2.96
N ILE A 47 -2.75 10.02 3.37
CA ILE A 47 -3.14 8.85 4.16
C ILE A 47 -2.91 7.57 3.35
N SER A 48 -3.25 7.54 2.07
CA SER A 48 -2.95 6.42 1.17
C SER A 48 -1.45 6.11 1.13
N ALA A 49 -0.59 7.12 1.00
CA ALA A 49 0.85 6.93 1.02
C ALA A 49 1.33 6.33 2.35
N ALA A 50 0.83 6.84 3.50
CA ALA A 50 1.14 6.27 4.80
C ALA A 50 0.70 4.81 4.94
N ILE A 51 -0.49 4.47 4.44
CA ILE A 51 -1.00 3.09 4.39
C ILE A 51 -0.08 2.19 3.55
N LEU A 52 0.44 2.67 2.42
CA LEU A 52 1.40 1.90 1.61
C LEU A 52 2.73 1.67 2.33
N ILE A 53 3.19 2.62 3.15
CA ILE A 53 4.38 2.39 3.99
C ILE A 53 4.10 1.30 5.03
N ILE A 54 2.93 1.30 5.67
CA ILE A 54 2.53 0.24 6.62
C ILE A 54 2.42 -1.11 5.89
N GLN A 55 1.85 -1.13 4.70
CA GLN A 55 1.78 -2.32 3.85
C GLN A 55 3.18 -2.88 3.58
N LEU A 56 4.13 -2.01 3.24
CA LEU A 56 5.51 -2.43 2.96
C LEU A 56 6.19 -3.03 4.19
N LEU A 57 5.96 -2.46 5.38
CA LEU A 57 6.47 -3.03 6.63
C LEU A 57 5.91 -4.43 6.90
N ILE A 58 4.61 -4.65 6.68
CA ILE A 58 3.97 -5.96 6.81
C ILE A 58 4.55 -6.94 5.79
N HIS A 59 4.73 -6.51 4.55
CA HIS A 59 5.33 -7.30 3.50
C HIS A 59 6.76 -7.73 3.86
N SER A 60 7.62 -6.78 4.26
CA SER A 60 8.98 -7.08 4.70
C SER A 60 8.99 -8.05 5.90
N TYR A 61 8.10 -7.85 6.87
CA TYR A 61 7.96 -8.77 8.01
C TYR A 61 7.58 -10.19 7.56
N ARG A 62 6.61 -10.32 6.64
CA ARG A 62 6.22 -11.62 6.08
C ARG A 62 7.38 -12.29 5.36
N MET A 63 8.10 -11.54 4.53
CA MET A 63 9.23 -12.03 3.75
C MET A 63 10.39 -12.49 4.63
N ILE A 64 10.69 -11.78 5.73
CA ILE A 64 11.80 -12.13 6.63
C ILE A 64 11.41 -13.25 7.60
N SER A 65 10.17 -13.24 8.10
CA SER A 65 9.75 -14.13 9.21
C SER A 65 9.13 -15.44 8.76
N TYR A 66 8.38 -15.45 7.65
CA TYR A 66 7.63 -16.63 7.21
C TYR A 66 8.32 -17.39 6.08
N PHE A 67 8.76 -16.70 5.03
CA PHE A 67 9.27 -17.38 3.84
C PHE A 67 10.53 -18.23 4.07
N PRO A 68 11.54 -17.81 4.86
CA PRO A 68 12.68 -18.65 5.17
C PRO A 68 12.26 -19.93 5.91
N ARG A 69 11.35 -19.81 6.87
CA ARG A 69 10.82 -20.94 7.65
C ARG A 69 9.99 -21.89 6.80
N LEU A 70 9.17 -21.36 5.88
CA LEU A 70 8.45 -22.14 4.88
C LEU A 70 9.38 -22.87 3.89
N GLY A 71 10.64 -22.43 3.76
CA GLY A 71 11.66 -23.10 2.98
C GLY A 71 12.22 -24.37 3.65
N THR A 72 12.17 -24.43 4.98
CA THR A 72 12.79 -25.49 5.80
C THR A 72 11.78 -26.23 6.70
N ALA A 73 10.50 -25.89 6.65
CA ALA A 73 9.47 -26.43 7.52
C ALA A 73 9.24 -27.94 7.33
N GLY A 74 9.18 -28.67 8.45
CA GLY A 74 8.74 -30.07 8.49
C GLY A 74 7.22 -30.21 8.39
N ARG A 75 6.72 -31.44 8.35
CA ARG A 75 5.28 -31.75 8.17
C ARG A 75 4.37 -31.09 9.21
N PHE A 76 4.82 -30.90 10.45
CA PHE A 76 4.00 -30.37 11.55
C PHE A 76 3.94 -28.83 11.56
N ASP A 77 5.01 -28.14 11.13
CA ASP A 77 5.10 -26.69 11.20
C ASP A 77 4.63 -25.99 9.92
N PHE A 78 4.53 -26.74 8.82
CA PHE A 78 4.19 -26.20 7.51
C PHE A 78 2.82 -25.52 7.48
N PHE A 79 1.79 -26.19 8.01
CA PHE A 79 0.42 -25.68 7.96
C PHE A 79 0.24 -24.39 8.77
N PRO A 80 0.68 -24.31 10.05
CA PRO A 80 0.63 -23.05 10.80
C PRO A 80 1.36 -21.88 10.12
N LEU A 81 2.56 -22.13 9.56
CA LEU A 81 3.33 -21.11 8.85
C LEU A 81 2.62 -20.60 7.59
N ILE A 82 1.97 -21.49 6.84
CA ILE A 82 1.19 -21.10 5.66
C ILE A 82 0.00 -20.24 6.06
N VAL A 83 -0.76 -20.64 7.07
CA VAL A 83 -1.95 -19.89 7.53
C VAL A 83 -1.54 -18.50 7.98
N GLY A 84 -0.44 -18.37 8.76
CA GLY A 84 0.08 -17.07 9.17
C GLY A 84 0.52 -16.21 8.00
N SER A 85 1.26 -16.78 7.04
CA SER A 85 1.71 -16.07 5.83
C SER A 85 0.54 -15.55 4.99
N PHE A 86 -0.47 -16.40 4.74
CA PHE A 86 -1.67 -15.99 4.00
C PHE A 86 -2.49 -14.95 4.76
N SER A 87 -2.55 -15.04 6.09
CA SER A 87 -3.24 -14.02 6.89
C SER A 87 -2.61 -12.65 6.71
N LEU A 88 -1.27 -12.55 6.75
CA LEU A 88 -0.55 -11.30 6.44
C LEU A 88 -0.76 -10.85 5.00
N GLY A 89 -0.81 -11.79 4.04
CA GLY A 89 -1.12 -11.45 2.65
C GLY A 89 -2.52 -10.85 2.44
N ARG A 90 -3.52 -11.29 3.21
CA ARG A 90 -4.84 -10.65 3.19
C ARG A 90 -4.77 -9.20 3.69
N TRP A 91 -4.01 -8.95 4.76
CA TRP A 91 -3.81 -7.59 5.27
C TRP A 91 -3.11 -6.69 4.26
N GLU A 92 -2.08 -7.18 3.58
CA GLU A 92 -1.42 -6.42 2.52
C GLU A 92 -2.39 -6.03 1.40
N ALA A 93 -3.18 -6.98 0.89
CA ALA A 93 -4.16 -6.73 -0.15
C ALA A 93 -5.23 -5.73 0.29
N PHE A 94 -5.70 -5.84 1.53
CA PHE A 94 -6.66 -4.93 2.13
C PHE A 94 -6.11 -3.49 2.24
N LEU A 95 -4.85 -3.34 2.68
CA LEU A 95 -4.20 -2.04 2.77
C LEU A 95 -4.01 -1.40 1.39
N PHE A 96 -3.62 -2.19 0.37
CA PHE A 96 -3.59 -1.69 -1.01
C PHE A 96 -4.96 -1.21 -1.48
N LEU A 97 -6.01 -1.97 -1.20
CA LEU A 97 -7.37 -1.61 -1.60
C LEU A 97 -7.80 -0.28 -0.97
N ILE A 98 -7.59 -0.10 0.34
CA ILE A 98 -7.94 1.16 1.02
C ILE A 98 -7.12 2.32 0.46
N ALA A 99 -5.80 2.16 0.30
CA ALA A 99 -4.96 3.19 -0.28
C ALA A 99 -5.40 3.56 -1.70
N GLY A 100 -5.81 2.58 -2.50
CA GLY A 100 -6.37 2.79 -3.83
C GLY A 100 -7.68 3.59 -3.79
N ILE A 101 -8.64 3.16 -2.96
CA ILE A 101 -9.95 3.81 -2.82
C ILE A 101 -9.79 5.27 -2.41
N LEU A 102 -9.00 5.56 -1.37
CA LEU A 102 -8.78 6.94 -0.91
C LEU A 102 -8.19 7.83 -2.01
N SER A 103 -7.25 7.30 -2.78
CA SER A 103 -6.61 8.01 -3.89
C SER A 103 -7.59 8.29 -5.03
N VAL A 104 -8.43 7.30 -5.41
CA VAL A 104 -9.45 7.46 -6.45
C VAL A 104 -10.55 8.43 -6.02
N VAL A 105 -11.03 8.31 -4.77
CA VAL A 105 -12.05 9.22 -4.21
C VAL A 105 -11.57 10.66 -4.24
N THR A 106 -10.29 10.92 -3.98
CA THR A 106 -9.71 12.25 -4.09
C THR A 106 -9.87 12.82 -5.49
N GLY A 107 -9.53 12.02 -6.51
CA GLY A 107 -9.61 12.44 -7.91
C GLY A 107 -11.04 12.70 -8.35
N PHE A 108 -11.95 11.82 -7.97
CA PHE A 108 -13.37 11.96 -8.25
C PHE A 108 -13.97 13.23 -7.60
N LEU A 109 -13.72 13.45 -6.31
CA LEU A 109 -14.23 14.62 -5.61
C LEU A 109 -13.64 15.93 -6.16
N TYR A 110 -12.34 15.94 -6.45
CA TYR A 110 -11.71 17.10 -7.08
C TYR A 110 -12.35 17.43 -8.42
N TYR A 111 -12.50 16.43 -9.31
CA TYR A 111 -13.12 16.60 -10.62
C TYR A 111 -14.57 17.12 -10.51
N HIS A 112 -15.34 16.55 -9.59
CA HIS A 112 -16.72 16.96 -9.34
C HIS A 112 -16.82 18.41 -8.86
N TRP A 113 -15.87 18.87 -8.04
CA TRP A 113 -15.85 20.24 -7.53
C TRP A 113 -15.30 21.26 -8.53
N SER A 114 -14.43 20.85 -9.45
CA SER A 114 -13.87 21.75 -10.45
C SER A 114 -14.79 21.98 -11.66
N THR A 115 -15.79 21.12 -11.85
CA THR A 115 -16.72 21.17 -12.99
C THR A 115 -18.08 21.76 -12.67
N ARG A 116 -18.34 22.10 -11.40
CA ARG A 116 -19.54 22.78 -10.91
C ARG A 116 -19.19 24.18 -10.43
#